data_AF-A0AAW0GLG6-F1
#
_entry.id   AF-A0AAW0GLG6-F1
#
_cell.length_a   1.000
_cell.length_b   1.000
_cell.length_c   1.000
_cell.angle_alpha   90.00
_cell.angle_beta   90.00
_cell.angle_gamma   90.00
#
_symmetry.space_group_name_H-M   'P 1'
#
loop_
_entity.id
_entity.type
_entity.pdbx_description
1 polymer ?
#
loop_
_entity_poly.entity_id
_entity_poly.type
_entity_poly.pdbx_seq_one_letter_code
_entity_poly.pdbx_strand_id
1 'polypeptide(L)'
;MCICPNLESLSVKIWSDIYDPRLEVPPENFLQGFNPFTTLRTYLISSASPFSIPNIISCIRSARAQSSHRRIPLTHFKIEVNGGIQKDLIFDLLDALDVCSLKTLVLDGIRYAQPDLIDKIAQTFPNLFDLVLIYRACDIQFQPGFIEWPCAAWEYASHFSSFKNLHYLGWNCRRAEPTITIASMPCFENDDFTIPMYDVDIPLDDERLLAKCLWSYCPSLEYMLITADIPALAFRRTIKDGLVQFENFTVMNLGAFGRNPSTGICWTPYFPRT
;
A
#
# COMPACT_ATOMS: atom_id res chain seq x y z
N MET A 1 -33.07 12.49 2.25
CA MET A 1 -31.79 11.83 1.92
C MET A 1 -31.20 12.58 0.74
N CYS A 2 -30.15 13.37 0.95
CA CYS A 2 -29.51 14.11 -0.14
C CYS A 2 -28.65 13.15 -0.95
N ILE A 3 -29.06 12.84 -2.17
CA ILE A 3 -28.27 12.04 -3.11
C ILE A 3 -27.23 12.99 -3.71
N CYS A 4 -25.95 12.64 -3.59
CA CYS A 4 -24.84 13.38 -4.19
C CYS A 4 -24.45 12.68 -5.50
N PRO A 5 -25.07 12.99 -6.65
CA PRO A 5 -24.87 12.24 -7.90
C PRO A 5 -23.41 12.20 -8.38
N ASN A 6 -22.63 13.23 -8.03
CA ASN A 6 -21.24 13.41 -8.44
C ASN A 6 -20.25 13.23 -7.27
N LEU A 7 -20.47 12.22 -6.43
CA LEU A 7 -19.60 11.93 -5.30
C LEU A 7 -18.26 11.38 -5.79
N GLU A 8 -17.23 12.22 -5.88
CA GLU A 8 -15.89 11.79 -6.33
C GLU A 8 -15.03 11.19 -5.22
N SER A 9 -15.26 11.54 -3.96
CA SER A 9 -14.49 11.06 -2.81
C SER A 9 -15.42 10.67 -1.66
N LEU A 10 -15.19 9.49 -1.11
CA LEU A 10 -15.92 8.95 0.03
C LEU A 10 -14.91 8.44 1.05
N SER A 11 -15.00 8.98 2.26
CA SER A 11 -14.23 8.50 3.41
C SER A 11 -15.21 8.00 4.47
N VAL A 12 -15.08 6.73 4.83
CA VAL A 12 -15.88 6.07 5.85
C VAL A 12 -14.97 5.72 7.01
N LYS A 13 -15.26 6.27 8.18
CA LYS A 13 -14.60 5.90 9.43
C LYS A 13 -15.60 5.12 10.28
N ILE A 14 -15.28 3.87 10.57
CA ILE A 14 -16.10 3.00 11.39
C ILE A 14 -15.64 3.16 12.84
N TRP A 15 -16.55 3.56 13.72
CA TRP A 15 -16.23 3.76 15.14
C TRP A 15 -16.40 2.41 15.85
N SER A 16 -15.32 1.90 16.44
CA SER A 16 -15.23 0.54 17.01
C SER A 16 -15.74 0.44 18.45
N ASP A 17 -16.44 1.46 18.95
CA ASP A 17 -16.98 1.55 20.31
C ASP A 17 -18.20 0.64 20.54
N ILE A 18 -18.70 -0.01 19.49
CA ILE A 18 -19.80 -0.97 19.52
C ILE A 18 -19.27 -2.35 19.10
N TYR A 19 -19.82 -3.43 19.63
CA TYR A 19 -19.46 -4.80 19.26
C TYR A 19 -19.68 -5.03 17.75
N ASP A 20 -18.59 -5.13 16.98
CA ASP A 20 -18.54 -5.44 15.53
C ASP A 20 -19.49 -4.60 14.63
N PRO A 21 -19.27 -3.27 14.49
CA PRO A 21 -19.98 -2.46 13.51
C PRO A 21 -19.60 -2.95 12.11
N ARG A 22 -20.47 -3.76 11.53
CA ARG A 22 -20.37 -4.12 10.13
C ARG A 22 -20.73 -2.90 9.31
N LEU A 23 -19.93 -2.61 8.29
CA LEU A 23 -20.35 -1.67 7.26
C LEU A 23 -21.61 -2.24 6.61
N GLU A 24 -22.77 -1.66 6.91
CA GLU A 24 -24.01 -2.08 6.30
C GLU A 24 -23.95 -1.85 4.80
N VAL A 25 -24.29 -2.88 4.03
CA VAL A 25 -24.48 -2.75 2.58
C VAL A 25 -25.73 -1.90 2.39
N PRO A 26 -25.67 -0.78 1.64
CA PRO A 26 -26.87 -0.08 1.27
C PRO A 26 -27.81 -1.07 0.57
N PRO A 27 -29.11 -1.11 0.92
CA PRO A 27 -30.02 -2.10 0.37
C PRO A 27 -30.04 -2.02 -1.16
N GLU A 28 -30.28 -3.14 -1.84
CA GLU A 28 -30.06 -3.25 -3.29
C GLU A 28 -30.86 -2.23 -4.11
N ASN A 29 -32.07 -1.89 -3.65
CA ASN A 29 -32.90 -0.83 -4.24
C ASN A 29 -32.23 0.56 -4.18
N PHE A 30 -31.46 0.84 -3.12
CA PHE A 30 -30.67 2.05 -3.02
C PHE A 30 -29.54 2.03 -4.04
N LEU A 31 -28.81 0.90 -4.16
CA LEU A 31 -27.73 0.76 -5.13
C LEU A 31 -28.24 0.81 -6.58
N GLN A 32 -29.45 0.33 -6.87
CA GLN A 32 -30.06 0.43 -8.21
C GLN A 32 -30.39 1.87 -8.60
N GLY A 33 -30.83 2.70 -7.64
CA GLY A 33 -31.15 4.11 -7.88
C GLY A 33 -29.93 5.03 -7.81
N PHE A 34 -28.96 4.70 -6.97
CA PHE A 34 -27.74 5.49 -6.76
C PHE A 34 -26.59 4.59 -6.30
N ASN A 35 -25.63 4.38 -7.20
CA ASN A 35 -24.40 3.68 -6.87
C ASN A 35 -23.22 4.66 -6.86
N PRO A 36 -22.64 4.98 -5.68
CA PRO A 36 -21.59 5.99 -5.59
C PRO A 36 -20.36 5.60 -6.41
N PHE A 37 -20.08 4.31 -6.58
CA PHE A 37 -18.93 3.85 -7.36
C PHE A 37 -18.99 4.25 -8.85
N THR A 38 -20.13 4.66 -9.38
CA THR A 38 -20.22 5.15 -10.77
C THR A 38 -19.51 6.48 -10.99
N THR A 39 -19.31 7.29 -9.94
CA THR A 39 -18.61 8.58 -9.98
C THR A 39 -17.41 8.66 -9.03
N LEU A 40 -17.30 7.71 -8.09
CA LEU A 40 -16.26 7.67 -7.08
C LEU A 40 -14.85 7.45 -7.67
N ARG A 41 -13.95 8.40 -7.40
CA ARG A 41 -12.52 8.33 -7.73
C ARG A 41 -11.69 7.87 -6.54
N THR A 42 -12.11 8.20 -5.32
CA THR A 42 -11.39 7.91 -4.09
C THR A 42 -12.32 7.27 -3.08
N TYR A 43 -11.94 6.08 -2.60
CA TYR A 43 -12.67 5.38 -1.54
C TYR A 43 -11.74 5.00 -0.41
N LEU A 44 -12.02 5.55 0.77
CA LEU A 44 -11.19 5.41 1.96
C LEU A 44 -12.03 4.82 3.07
N ILE A 45 -11.58 3.69 3.60
CA ILE A 45 -12.23 3.03 4.72
C ILE A 45 -11.22 2.95 5.85
N SER A 46 -11.61 3.43 7.03
CA SER A 46 -10.78 3.40 8.23
C SER A 46 -11.47 2.63 9.34
N SER A 47 -10.66 1.84 10.07
CA SER A 47 -11.10 1.06 11.21
C SER A 47 -12.19 0.03 10.89
N ALA A 48 -12.13 -0.57 9.70
CA ALA A 48 -13.08 -1.62 9.31
C ALA A 48 -12.86 -2.91 10.11
N SER A 49 -13.95 -3.63 10.32
CA SER A 49 -13.91 -5.02 10.75
C SER A 49 -13.65 -5.93 9.55
N PRO A 50 -12.87 -7.03 9.66
CA PRO A 50 -12.72 -8.01 8.59
C PRO A 50 -14.08 -8.52 8.05
N PHE A 51 -15.10 -8.56 8.90
CA PHE A 51 -16.46 -8.96 8.54
C PHE A 51 -17.17 -7.96 7.61
N SER A 52 -16.66 -6.74 7.46
CA SER A 52 -17.18 -5.73 6.54
C SER A 52 -16.65 -5.87 5.11
N ILE A 53 -15.57 -6.62 4.90
CA ILE A 53 -14.93 -6.76 3.58
C ILE A 53 -15.85 -7.43 2.55
N PRO A 54 -16.60 -8.51 2.87
CA PRO A 54 -17.57 -9.09 1.94
C PRO A 54 -18.63 -8.09 1.46
N ASN A 55 -19.05 -7.18 2.35
CA ASN A 55 -20.03 -6.14 2.04
C ASN A 55 -19.46 -5.10 1.05
N ILE A 56 -18.21 -4.71 1.24
CA ILE A 56 -17.48 -3.82 0.32
C ILE A 56 -17.32 -4.47 -1.04
N ILE A 57 -16.89 -5.74 -1.08
CA ILE A 57 -16.77 -6.55 -2.30
C ILE A 57 -18.10 -6.59 -3.06
N SER A 58 -19.20 -6.89 -2.35
CA SER A 58 -20.54 -6.94 -2.93
C SER A 58 -20.93 -5.60 -3.58
N CYS A 59 -20.72 -4.48 -2.88
CA CYS A 59 -21.02 -3.16 -3.41
C CYS A 59 -20.26 -2.84 -4.72
N ILE A 60 -18.97 -3.17 -4.77
CA ILE A 60 -18.13 -2.95 -5.96
C ILE A 60 -18.60 -3.85 -7.12
N ARG A 61 -18.92 -5.13 -6.84
CA ARG A 61 -19.45 -6.07 -7.85
C ARG A 61 -20.81 -5.60 -8.38
N SER A 62 -21.69 -5.08 -7.54
CA SER A 62 -22.97 -4.47 -7.97
C SER A 62 -22.75 -3.25 -8.86
N ALA A 63 -21.77 -2.39 -8.54
CA ALA A 63 -21.42 -1.24 -9.37
C ALA A 63 -20.91 -1.64 -10.75
N ARG A 64 -20.11 -2.72 -10.81
CA ARG A 64 -19.65 -3.32 -12.06
C ARG A 64 -20.84 -3.80 -12.91
N ALA A 65 -21.81 -4.49 -12.30
CA ALA A 65 -22.98 -5.00 -13.02
C ALA A 65 -23.87 -3.90 -13.61
N GLN A 66 -23.93 -2.74 -12.96
CA GLN A 66 -24.72 -1.59 -13.42
C GLN A 66 -23.99 -0.75 -14.47
N SER A 67 -22.66 -0.75 -14.45
CA SER A 67 -21.84 -0.01 -15.40
C SER A 67 -21.86 -0.74 -16.74
N SER A 68 -22.63 -0.23 -17.70
CA SER A 68 -22.88 -0.84 -19.03
C SER A 68 -21.61 -0.86 -19.90
N HIS A 69 -20.63 -1.68 -19.52
CA HIS A 69 -19.28 -1.82 -20.09
C HIS A 69 -18.28 -0.69 -19.75
N ARG A 70 -18.65 0.25 -18.88
CA ARG A 70 -17.71 1.29 -18.42
C ARG A 70 -16.91 0.79 -17.22
N ARG A 71 -15.60 1.03 -17.22
CA ARG A 71 -14.76 0.85 -16.03
C ARG A 71 -15.25 1.76 -14.91
N ILE A 72 -15.16 1.26 -13.67
CA ILE A 72 -15.41 2.06 -12.48
C ILE A 72 -14.30 3.14 -12.39
N PRO A 73 -14.61 4.43 -12.22
CA PRO A 73 -13.64 5.53 -12.23
C PRO A 73 -12.75 5.59 -10.97
N LEU A 74 -12.85 4.60 -10.09
CA LEU A 74 -12.06 4.50 -8.87
C LEU A 74 -10.58 4.39 -9.22
N THR A 75 -9.80 5.29 -8.64
CA THR A 75 -8.34 5.39 -8.83
C THR A 75 -7.57 5.27 -7.53
N HIS A 76 -8.19 5.60 -6.40
CA HIS A 76 -7.55 5.51 -5.09
C HIS A 76 -8.43 4.67 -4.18
N PHE A 77 -7.87 3.58 -3.66
CA PHE A 77 -8.54 2.72 -2.70
C PHE A 77 -7.66 2.52 -1.48
N LYS A 78 -8.21 2.86 -0.31
CA LYS A 78 -7.64 2.48 0.99
C LYS A 78 -8.65 1.68 1.77
N ILE A 79 -8.17 0.60 2.36
CA ILE A 79 -8.85 -0.04 3.48
C ILE A 79 -7.87 -0.22 4.63
N GLU A 80 -8.30 0.19 5.82
CA GLU A 80 -7.62 -0.07 7.09
C GLU A 80 -8.56 -0.90 7.96
N VAL A 81 -8.07 -2.07 8.37
CA VAL A 81 -8.83 -3.08 9.08
C VAL A 81 -8.22 -3.28 10.47
N ASN A 82 -9.06 -3.25 11.51
CA ASN A 82 -8.62 -3.41 12.91
C ASN A 82 -8.22 -4.85 13.28
N GLY A 83 -8.23 -5.77 12.32
CA GLY A 83 -7.84 -7.17 12.46
C GLY A 83 -7.20 -7.67 11.17
N GLY A 84 -6.75 -8.92 11.18
CA GLY A 84 -6.03 -9.50 10.06
C GLY A 84 -6.93 -9.88 8.87
N ILE A 85 -6.68 -9.31 7.68
CA ILE A 85 -7.34 -9.76 6.44
C ILE A 85 -6.69 -11.08 5.98
N GLN A 86 -7.50 -12.12 5.85
CA GLN A 86 -7.11 -13.45 5.36
C GLN A 86 -6.90 -13.47 3.85
N LYS A 87 -6.15 -14.46 3.34
CA LYS A 87 -5.82 -14.62 1.91
C LYS A 87 -7.04 -14.48 1.01
N ASP A 88 -8.06 -15.30 1.25
CA ASP A 88 -9.24 -15.38 0.37
C ASP A 88 -9.96 -14.04 0.27
N LEU A 89 -10.11 -13.33 1.39
CA LEU A 89 -10.74 -12.00 1.42
C LEU A 89 -9.90 -10.93 0.72
N ILE A 90 -8.56 -10.97 0.85
CA ILE A 90 -7.69 -10.05 0.10
C ILE A 90 -7.86 -10.31 -1.39
N PHE A 91 -7.80 -11.58 -1.81
CA PHE A 91 -7.82 -11.94 -3.22
C PHE A 91 -9.19 -11.63 -3.84
N ASP A 92 -10.28 -11.94 -3.15
CA ASP A 92 -11.64 -11.56 -3.55
C ASP A 92 -11.82 -10.04 -3.68
N LEU A 93 -11.19 -9.27 -2.78
CA LEU A 93 -11.21 -7.81 -2.83
C LEU A 93 -10.44 -7.28 -4.05
N LEU A 94 -9.25 -7.82 -4.32
CA LEU A 94 -8.47 -7.47 -5.51
C LEU A 94 -9.23 -7.82 -6.79
N ASP A 95 -9.88 -8.99 -6.84
CA ASP A 95 -10.72 -9.42 -7.96
C ASP A 95 -11.95 -8.54 -8.15
N ALA A 96 -12.57 -8.05 -7.07
CA ALA A 96 -13.68 -7.10 -7.19
C ALA A 96 -13.21 -5.74 -7.74
N LEU A 97 -11.99 -5.33 -7.42
CA LEU A 97 -11.38 -4.08 -7.85
C LEU A 97 -10.75 -4.16 -9.25
N ASP A 98 -10.68 -5.33 -9.89
CA ASP A 98 -10.06 -5.56 -11.21
C ASP A 98 -10.60 -4.65 -12.34
N VAL A 99 -11.85 -4.20 -12.22
CA VAL A 99 -12.51 -3.28 -13.15
C VAL A 99 -12.12 -1.83 -12.98
N CYS A 100 -11.43 -1.50 -11.90
CA CYS A 100 -10.94 -0.17 -11.58
C CYS A 100 -9.56 0.03 -12.21
N SER A 101 -9.23 1.27 -12.58
CA SER A 101 -7.88 1.61 -13.05
C SER A 101 -7.10 2.26 -11.90
N LEU A 102 -6.89 1.49 -10.84
CA LEU A 102 -6.25 1.97 -9.61
C LEU A 102 -4.84 2.53 -9.88
N LYS A 103 -4.57 3.65 -9.23
CA LYS A 103 -3.29 4.34 -9.13
C LYS A 103 -2.70 4.21 -7.74
N THR A 104 -3.55 4.22 -6.72
CA THR A 104 -3.12 4.07 -5.33
C THR A 104 -3.89 2.95 -4.67
N LEU A 105 -3.17 2.01 -4.06
CA LEU A 105 -3.72 0.93 -3.27
C LEU A 105 -3.07 0.92 -1.89
N VAL A 106 -3.88 1.04 -0.85
CA VAL A 106 -3.44 0.92 0.54
C VAL A 106 -4.22 -0.22 1.19
N LEU A 107 -3.51 -1.27 1.58
CA LEU A 107 -4.03 -2.37 2.38
C LEU A 107 -3.39 -2.33 3.75
N ASP A 108 -4.12 -1.83 4.75
CA ASP A 108 -3.69 -1.80 6.14
C ASP A 108 -4.44 -2.84 6.96
N GLY A 109 -3.69 -3.74 7.59
CA GLY A 109 -4.21 -4.85 8.37
C GLY A 109 -4.21 -6.19 7.66
N ILE A 110 -3.32 -6.41 6.68
CA ILE A 110 -3.21 -7.72 6.04
C ILE A 110 -2.60 -8.75 7.00
N ARG A 111 -3.13 -9.98 7.03
CA ARG A 111 -2.55 -11.13 7.75
C ARG A 111 -1.91 -12.14 6.82
N TYR A 112 -2.35 -12.16 5.57
CA TYR A 112 -1.69 -12.91 4.52
C TYR A 112 -0.75 -11.95 3.77
N ALA A 113 0.54 -12.20 3.86
CA ALA A 113 1.59 -11.36 3.27
C ALA A 113 2.67 -12.24 2.61
N GLN A 114 2.29 -13.30 1.90
CA GLN A 114 3.22 -14.12 1.13
C GLN A 114 3.58 -13.42 -0.21
N PRO A 115 4.69 -13.79 -0.86
CA PRO A 115 5.12 -13.13 -2.11
C PRO A 115 4.09 -13.15 -3.24
N ASP A 116 3.25 -14.20 -3.32
CA ASP A 116 2.17 -14.32 -4.31
C ASP A 116 1.10 -13.21 -4.21
N LEU A 117 0.99 -12.54 -3.05
CA LEU A 117 0.16 -11.34 -2.91
C LEU A 117 0.69 -10.20 -3.81
N ILE A 118 2.00 -10.00 -3.88
CA ILE A 118 2.61 -8.95 -4.70
C ILE A 118 2.35 -9.24 -6.19
N ASP A 119 2.52 -10.49 -6.62
CA ASP A 119 2.19 -10.92 -7.99
C ASP A 119 0.73 -10.67 -8.32
N LYS A 120 -0.18 -11.06 -7.40
CA LYS A 120 -1.62 -10.85 -7.58
C LYS A 120 -1.95 -9.36 -7.74
N ILE A 121 -1.34 -8.49 -6.93
CA ILE A 121 -1.53 -7.04 -7.03
C ILE A 121 -0.97 -6.53 -8.36
N ALA A 122 0.25 -6.91 -8.74
CA ALA A 122 0.89 -6.46 -9.99
C ALA A 122 0.11 -6.91 -11.23
N GLN A 123 -0.40 -8.13 -11.23
CA GLN A 123 -1.24 -8.66 -12.30
C GLN A 123 -2.57 -7.90 -12.41
N THR A 124 -3.20 -7.59 -11.27
CA THR A 124 -4.49 -6.90 -11.23
C THR A 124 -4.35 -5.42 -11.57
N PHE A 125 -3.28 -4.77 -11.11
CA PHE A 125 -3.03 -3.33 -11.26
C PHE A 125 -1.63 -3.05 -11.84
N PRO A 126 -1.37 -3.40 -13.12
CA PRO A 126 -0.04 -3.25 -13.72
C PRO A 126 0.43 -1.79 -13.85
N ASN A 127 -0.50 -0.84 -13.72
CA ASN A 127 -0.24 0.61 -13.79
C ASN A 127 -0.45 1.32 -12.45
N LEU A 128 -0.28 0.59 -11.34
CA LEU A 128 -0.31 1.13 -9.99
C LEU A 128 0.90 2.05 -9.76
N PHE A 129 0.67 3.20 -9.14
CA PHE A 129 1.67 4.22 -8.83
C PHE A 129 2.13 4.14 -7.38
N ASP A 130 1.17 3.97 -6.47
CA ASP A 130 1.43 3.90 -5.04
C ASP A 130 0.87 2.60 -4.48
N LEU A 131 1.71 1.87 -3.75
CA LEU A 131 1.34 0.68 -3.02
C LEU A 131 1.76 0.83 -1.57
N VAL A 132 0.82 0.62 -0.65
CA VAL A 132 1.13 0.55 0.78
C VAL A 132 0.55 -0.73 1.35
N LEU A 133 1.41 -1.53 1.95
CA LEU A 133 1.05 -2.79 2.59
C LEU A 133 1.47 -2.75 4.05
N ILE A 134 0.48 -2.85 4.96
CA ILE A 134 0.72 -2.89 6.40
C ILE A 134 0.28 -4.25 6.94
N TYR A 135 1.27 -5.09 7.24
CA TYR A 135 1.13 -6.43 7.79
C TYR A 135 0.82 -6.42 9.30
N ARG A 136 0.00 -7.37 9.76
CA ARG A 136 -0.31 -7.63 11.17
C ARG A 136 -0.19 -9.13 11.45
N ALA A 137 0.59 -9.48 12.47
CA ALA A 137 0.92 -10.88 12.78
C ALA A 137 -0.23 -11.54 13.55
N CYS A 138 -0.94 -10.75 14.35
CA CYS A 138 -2.03 -11.22 15.19
C CYS A 138 -3.19 -10.22 15.24
N ASP A 139 -4.38 -10.72 15.57
CA ASP A 139 -5.61 -9.91 15.66
C ASP A 139 -5.61 -8.96 16.86
N ILE A 140 -4.71 -9.17 17.82
CA ILE A 140 -4.56 -8.32 19.01
C ILE A 140 -3.73 -7.07 18.69
N GLN A 141 -2.99 -7.07 17.57
CA GLN A 141 -2.19 -5.93 17.14
C GLN A 141 -3.06 -4.89 16.46
N PHE A 142 -3.56 -3.92 17.24
CA PHE A 142 -4.40 -2.84 16.73
C PHE A 142 -3.62 -1.72 16.04
N GLN A 143 -2.32 -1.58 16.32
CA GLN A 143 -1.47 -0.55 15.73
C GLN A 143 -0.36 -1.15 14.86
N PRO A 144 -0.01 -0.49 13.74
CA PRO A 144 1.18 -0.85 13.00
C PRO A 144 2.39 -0.73 13.93
N GLY A 145 3.07 -1.84 14.15
CA GLY A 145 4.28 -1.90 14.97
C GLY A 145 5.36 -2.67 14.25
N PHE A 146 6.52 -2.79 14.89
CA PHE A 146 7.59 -3.65 14.43
C PHE A 146 7.09 -5.07 14.23
N ILE A 147 7.19 -5.54 12.99
CA ILE A 147 6.72 -6.86 12.63
C ILE A 147 7.65 -7.50 11.61
N GLU A 148 7.96 -8.77 11.83
CA GLU A 148 8.64 -9.60 10.86
C GLU A 148 7.61 -10.03 9.80
N TRP A 149 7.91 -9.72 8.55
CA TRP A 149 7.12 -10.25 7.44
C TRP A 149 7.34 -11.77 7.32
N PRO A 150 6.37 -12.52 6.77
CA PRO A 150 6.47 -13.98 6.70
C PRO A 150 7.69 -14.52 5.92
N CYS A 151 8.24 -13.74 5.00
CA CYS A 151 9.41 -14.06 4.21
C CYS A 151 10.48 -12.98 4.37
N ALA A 152 11.71 -13.28 3.96
CA ALA A 152 12.75 -12.29 3.90
C ALA A 152 12.46 -11.27 2.77
N ALA A 153 12.91 -10.03 2.93
CA ALA A 153 12.61 -8.98 1.96
C ALA A 153 13.06 -9.29 0.52
N TRP A 154 14.21 -9.96 0.37
CA TRP A 154 14.75 -10.36 -0.94
C TRP A 154 13.83 -11.37 -1.65
N GLU A 155 13.06 -12.18 -0.91
CA GLU A 155 12.09 -13.10 -1.48
C GLU A 155 10.91 -12.36 -2.11
N TYR A 156 10.54 -11.18 -1.59
CA TYR A 156 9.52 -10.35 -2.22
C TYR A 156 10.05 -9.51 -3.38
N ALA A 157 11.34 -9.12 -3.33
CA ALA A 157 11.87 -8.11 -4.22
C ALA A 157 11.66 -8.46 -5.71
N SER A 158 11.91 -9.71 -6.09
CA SER A 158 11.69 -10.20 -7.46
C SER A 158 10.26 -10.03 -7.96
N HIS A 159 9.26 -10.12 -7.07
CA HIS A 159 7.85 -9.98 -7.42
C HIS A 159 7.47 -8.52 -7.75
N PHE A 160 8.24 -7.54 -7.26
CA PHE A 160 8.03 -6.14 -7.63
C PHE A 160 8.48 -5.78 -9.05
N SER A 161 9.24 -6.66 -9.72
CA SER A 161 9.68 -6.44 -11.11
C SER A 161 8.54 -6.37 -12.12
N SER A 162 7.37 -6.91 -11.76
CA SER A 162 6.16 -6.86 -12.60
C SER A 162 5.52 -5.47 -12.65
N PHE A 163 5.83 -4.57 -11.71
CA PHE A 163 5.29 -3.21 -11.72
C PHE A 163 6.07 -2.30 -12.68
N LYS A 164 5.34 -1.68 -13.61
CA LYS A 164 5.93 -0.76 -14.61
C LYS A 164 5.99 0.69 -14.15
N ASN A 165 5.11 1.06 -13.22
CA ASN A 165 4.89 2.46 -12.82
C ASN A 165 4.80 2.62 -11.31
N LEU A 166 5.32 1.68 -10.51
CA LEU A 166 5.23 1.78 -9.05
C LEU A 166 6.29 2.76 -8.56
N HIS A 167 5.91 4.00 -8.26
CA HIS A 167 6.82 5.05 -7.80
C HIS A 167 6.92 5.13 -6.28
N TYR A 168 5.89 4.70 -5.56
CA TYR A 168 5.83 4.77 -4.10
C TYR A 168 5.48 3.42 -3.48
N LEU A 169 6.30 2.99 -2.52
CA LEU A 169 6.08 1.77 -1.74
C LEU A 169 6.11 2.06 -0.23
N GLY A 170 5.01 1.80 0.45
CA GLY A 170 4.93 1.81 1.91
C GLY A 170 4.91 0.39 2.47
N TRP A 171 5.74 0.15 3.49
CA TRP A 171 5.96 -1.18 4.05
C TRP A 171 6.24 -1.08 5.56
N ASN A 172 5.55 -1.85 6.41
CA ASN A 172 5.91 -1.93 7.83
C ASN A 172 6.83 -3.14 8.10
N CYS A 173 8.14 -2.95 8.23
CA CYS A 173 9.06 -4.05 8.49
C CYS A 173 9.85 -3.79 9.77
N ARG A 174 9.96 -4.78 10.66
CA ARG A 174 10.95 -4.74 11.74
C ARG A 174 12.33 -4.61 11.12
N ARG A 175 13.19 -3.75 11.69
CA ARG A 175 14.63 -3.63 11.38
C ARG A 175 15.12 -4.95 10.81
N ALA A 176 15.36 -4.96 9.50
CA ALA A 176 15.52 -6.20 8.77
C ALA A 176 16.71 -6.91 9.38
N GLU A 177 16.50 -7.97 10.17
CA GLU A 177 17.64 -8.68 10.74
C GLU A 177 18.58 -9.01 9.58
N PRO A 178 19.88 -8.68 9.69
CA PRO A 178 20.83 -8.71 8.57
C PRO A 178 21.02 -10.15 8.11
N THR A 179 20.07 -10.63 7.32
CA THR A 179 20.14 -11.83 6.53
C THR A 179 20.54 -11.39 5.12
N ILE A 180 21.65 -10.65 5.05
CA ILE A 180 22.44 -10.52 3.83
C ILE A 180 22.98 -11.92 3.56
N THR A 181 22.20 -12.71 2.82
CA THR A 181 22.64 -14.03 2.36
C THR A 181 23.54 -13.86 1.15
N ILE A 182 24.40 -14.84 0.88
CA ILE A 182 25.28 -14.89 -0.30
C ILE A 182 24.49 -14.65 -1.61
N ALA A 183 23.20 -14.99 -1.64
CA ALA A 183 22.32 -14.75 -2.80
C ALA A 183 22.10 -13.26 -3.13
N SER A 184 22.32 -12.36 -2.17
CA SER A 184 22.28 -10.91 -2.40
C SER A 184 23.61 -10.33 -2.91
N MET A 185 24.72 -11.08 -2.82
CA MET A 185 26.05 -10.64 -3.29
C MET A 185 26.06 -10.16 -4.75
N PRO A 186 25.40 -10.84 -5.72
CA PRO A 186 25.41 -10.39 -7.10
C PRO A 186 24.77 -9.00 -7.32
N CYS A 187 23.86 -8.58 -6.43
CA CYS A 187 23.28 -7.23 -6.48
C CYS A 187 24.27 -6.15 -6.01
N PHE A 188 25.29 -6.54 -5.23
CA PHE A 188 26.39 -5.67 -4.79
C PHE A 188 27.61 -5.74 -5.72
N GLU A 189 27.74 -6.79 -6.53
CA GLU A 189 28.86 -7.03 -7.44
C GLU A 189 28.75 -6.27 -8.77
N ASN A 190 27.58 -5.71 -9.12
CA ASN A 190 27.48 -4.79 -10.24
C ASN A 190 28.11 -3.44 -9.84
N ASP A 191 29.22 -3.09 -10.50
CA ASP A 191 30.20 -2.02 -10.20
C ASP A 191 29.66 -0.57 -10.00
N ASP A 192 28.35 -0.33 -10.04
CA ASP A 192 27.75 1.00 -9.79
C ASP A 192 27.60 1.34 -8.30
N PHE A 193 27.93 0.42 -7.39
CA PHE A 193 27.83 0.63 -5.95
C PHE A 193 29.18 0.49 -5.27
N THR A 194 30.09 1.46 -5.47
CA THR A 194 31.24 1.62 -4.57
C THR A 194 30.76 2.00 -3.18
N ILE A 195 30.51 0.99 -2.34
CA ILE A 195 30.42 1.18 -0.89
C ILE A 195 31.86 1.41 -0.43
N PRO A 196 32.22 2.61 0.09
CA PRO A 196 33.57 2.85 0.57
C PRO A 196 33.90 1.81 1.64
N MET A 197 34.94 1.02 1.38
CA MET A 197 35.39 -0.13 2.18
C MET A 197 35.99 0.27 3.56
N TYR A 198 35.68 1.47 4.04
CA TYR A 198 36.34 2.13 5.17
C TYR A 198 35.33 2.51 6.25
N ASP A 199 34.62 1.52 6.79
CA ASP A 199 34.21 1.49 8.21
C ASP A 199 33.47 0.17 8.48
N VAL A 200 34.18 -0.81 9.04
CA VAL A 200 33.61 -2.13 9.38
C VAL A 200 32.71 -2.06 10.62
N ASP A 201 32.68 -0.90 11.29
CA ASP A 201 31.95 -0.67 12.54
C ASP A 201 30.73 0.26 12.39
N ILE A 202 30.39 0.72 11.18
CA ILE A 202 29.10 1.37 10.96
C ILE A 202 28.06 0.24 10.84
N PRO A 203 27.09 0.14 11.77
CA PRO A 203 25.97 -0.78 11.59
C PRO A 203 25.36 -0.47 10.22
N LEU A 204 25.39 -1.44 9.31
CA LEU A 204 24.66 -1.30 8.06
C LEU A 204 23.22 -0.98 8.44
N ASP A 205 22.72 0.19 8.04
CA ASP A 205 21.31 0.51 8.20
C ASP A 205 20.53 -0.49 7.35
N ASP A 206 20.03 -1.55 7.97
CA ASP A 206 19.34 -2.67 7.32
C ASP A 206 18.19 -2.17 6.42
N GLU A 207 17.56 -1.06 6.80
CA GLU A 207 16.52 -0.38 6.03
C GLU A 207 17.03 0.20 4.70
N ARG A 208 18.27 0.70 4.64
CA ARG A 208 18.88 1.18 3.40
C ARG A 208 19.18 0.03 2.44
N LEU A 209 19.64 -1.10 2.97
CA LEU A 209 19.88 -2.31 2.16
C LEU A 209 18.57 -2.87 1.61
N LEU A 210 17.53 -2.89 2.43
CA LEU A 210 16.18 -3.24 2.02
C LEU A 210 15.70 -2.36 0.85
N ALA A 211 15.81 -1.03 0.97
CA ALA A 211 15.41 -0.11 -0.08
C ALA A 211 16.22 -0.35 -1.38
N LYS A 212 17.54 -0.53 -1.27
CA LYS A 212 18.41 -0.87 -2.41
C LYS A 212 18.01 -2.20 -3.08
N CYS A 213 17.70 -3.22 -2.29
CA CYS A 213 17.23 -4.51 -2.79
C CYS A 213 15.93 -4.35 -3.58
N LEU A 214 14.95 -3.59 -3.08
CA LEU A 214 13.70 -3.38 -3.81
C LEU A 214 13.90 -2.54 -5.08
N TRP A 215 14.78 -1.54 -5.06
CA TRP A 215 15.10 -0.74 -6.24
C TRP A 215 15.81 -1.51 -7.35
N SER A 216 16.61 -2.53 -7.03
CA SER A 216 17.25 -3.35 -8.06
C SER A 216 16.24 -4.19 -8.85
N TYR A 217 15.11 -4.55 -8.25
CA TYR A 217 14.05 -5.31 -8.90
C TYR A 217 12.89 -4.46 -9.42
N CYS A 218 12.65 -3.27 -8.89
CA CYS A 218 11.60 -2.36 -9.35
C CYS A 218 12.19 -1.03 -9.85
N PRO A 219 12.55 -0.93 -11.15
CA PRO A 219 13.23 0.25 -11.68
C PRO A 219 12.43 1.54 -11.58
N SER A 220 11.09 1.44 -11.56
CA SER A 220 10.16 2.58 -11.46
C SER A 220 10.02 3.15 -10.05
N LEU A 221 10.49 2.43 -9.02
CA LEU A 221 10.37 2.83 -7.64
C LEU A 221 11.27 4.02 -7.32
N GLU A 222 10.67 5.11 -6.82
CA GLU A 222 11.34 6.36 -6.47
C GLU A 222 11.34 6.59 -4.96
N TYR A 223 10.26 6.26 -4.27
CA TYR A 223 10.06 6.50 -2.85
C TYR A 223 9.74 5.20 -2.13
N MET A 224 10.45 4.94 -1.04
CA MET A 224 10.13 3.88 -0.11
C MET A 224 9.89 4.45 1.28
N LEU A 225 8.80 4.04 1.92
CA LEU A 225 8.48 4.39 3.29
C LEU A 225 8.46 3.12 4.15
N ILE A 226 9.27 3.11 5.19
CA ILE A 226 9.27 2.08 6.23
C ILE A 226 8.54 2.61 7.45
N THR A 227 7.33 2.10 7.69
CA THR A 227 6.40 2.63 8.70
C THR A 227 6.53 1.93 10.06
N ALA A 228 7.70 1.38 10.37
CA ALA A 228 7.93 0.57 11.57
C ALA A 228 8.20 1.41 12.83
N ASP A 229 8.62 2.67 12.64
CA ASP A 229 8.92 3.62 13.69
C ASP A 229 8.05 4.88 13.58
N ILE A 230 7.79 5.52 14.73
CA ILE A 230 7.61 6.97 14.77
C ILE A 230 8.92 7.53 15.34
N PRO A 231 9.69 8.25 14.52
CA PRO A 231 9.35 8.69 13.17
C PRO A 231 9.59 7.64 12.09
N ALA A 232 8.77 7.67 11.03
CA ALA A 232 8.91 6.72 9.93
C ALA A 232 10.16 7.05 9.10
N LEU A 233 10.83 6.01 8.63
CA LEU A 233 12.01 6.16 7.78
C LEU A 233 11.57 6.16 6.33
N ALA A 234 12.00 7.18 5.60
CA ALA A 234 11.69 7.29 4.19
C ALA A 234 12.96 7.47 3.38
N PHE A 235 12.95 6.84 2.21
CA PHE A 235 14.06 6.75 1.29
C PHE A 235 13.59 7.26 -0.07
N ARG A 236 14.44 8.04 -0.71
CA ARG A 236 14.22 8.52 -2.07
C ARG A 236 15.41 8.13 -2.93
N ARG A 237 15.11 7.60 -4.11
CA ARG A 237 16.05 7.38 -5.18
C ARG A 237 15.95 8.53 -6.17
N THR A 238 17.07 9.16 -6.47
CA THR A 238 17.19 10.15 -7.54
C THR A 238 18.26 9.69 -8.53
N ILE A 239 18.11 10.09 -9.79
CA ILE A 239 19.14 9.88 -10.82
C ILE A 239 19.67 11.26 -11.17
N LYS A 240 20.94 11.51 -10.83
CA LYS A 240 21.61 12.79 -11.10
C LYS A 240 22.88 12.51 -11.88
N ASP A 241 22.99 13.12 -13.05
CA ASP A 241 24.14 12.95 -13.96
C ASP A 241 24.42 11.48 -14.32
N GLY A 242 23.36 10.66 -14.43
CA GLY A 242 23.45 9.23 -14.71
C GLY A 242 23.77 8.36 -13.49
N LEU A 243 24.09 8.96 -12.34
CA LEU A 243 24.38 8.24 -11.10
C LEU A 243 23.14 8.14 -10.21
N VAL A 244 22.96 6.98 -9.59
CA VAL A 244 21.88 6.74 -8.62
C VAL A 244 22.29 7.30 -7.26
N GLN A 245 21.52 8.25 -6.75
CA GLN A 245 21.69 8.84 -5.42
C GLN A 245 20.55 8.40 -4.51
N PHE A 246 20.87 8.22 -3.22
CA PHE A 246 19.92 7.81 -2.20
C PHE A 246 19.88 8.85 -1.10
N GLU A 247 18.69 9.38 -0.85
CA GLU A 247 18.43 10.31 0.24
C GLU A 247 17.56 9.60 1.27
N ASN A 248 17.90 9.73 2.55
CA ASN A 248 17.04 9.30 3.65
C ASN A 248 16.57 10.52 4.44
N PHE A 249 15.32 10.48 4.86
CA PHE A 249 14.74 11.50 5.71
C PHE A 249 13.69 10.86 6.63
N THR A 250 13.40 11.59 7.68
CA THR A 250 12.61 11.10 8.80
C THR A 250 11.24 11.78 8.77
N VAL A 251 10.17 10.99 8.75
CA VAL A 251 8.78 11.47 8.68
C VAL A 251 8.14 11.35 10.05
N MET A 252 8.02 12.48 10.74
CA MET A 252 7.56 12.55 12.15
C MET A 252 6.06 12.28 12.34
N ASN A 253 5.26 12.18 11.26
CA ASN A 253 3.81 12.03 11.38
C ASN A 253 3.22 11.15 10.27
N LEU A 254 3.03 9.86 10.56
CA LEU A 254 2.24 8.95 9.73
C LEU A 254 0.73 9.25 9.81
N GLY A 255 0.25 9.89 10.89
CA GLY A 255 -1.15 10.32 11.01
C GLY A 255 -1.55 11.38 9.97
N ALA A 256 -0.59 12.00 9.29
CA ALA A 256 -0.79 12.99 8.24
C ALA A 256 -0.98 12.41 6.82
N PHE A 257 -0.98 11.07 6.65
CA PHE A 257 -1.48 10.43 5.41
C PHE A 257 -2.97 10.73 5.12
N GLY A 258 -3.63 11.50 5.99
CA GLY A 258 -4.91 12.13 5.73
C GLY A 258 -5.02 13.52 6.37
N ARG A 259 -4.46 14.55 5.73
CA ARG A 259 -5.05 15.90 5.52
C ARG A 259 -3.97 16.94 5.20
N ASN A 260 -3.99 17.44 3.97
CA ASN A 260 -3.53 18.80 3.67
C ASN A 260 -4.76 19.74 3.75
N PRO A 261 -4.78 20.76 4.63
CA PRO A 261 -5.93 21.65 4.80
C PRO A 261 -6.21 22.57 3.58
N SER A 262 -5.30 22.68 2.61
CA SER A 262 -5.50 23.46 1.40
C SER A 262 -5.79 22.63 0.14
N THR A 263 -5.55 21.30 0.14
CA THR A 263 -5.72 20.44 -1.06
C THR A 263 -6.55 19.17 -0.85
N GLY A 264 -6.97 18.85 0.38
CA GLY A 264 -8.00 17.84 0.65
C GLY A 264 -7.62 16.36 0.47
N ILE A 265 -6.52 16.01 -0.21
CA ILE A 265 -6.02 14.63 -0.33
C ILE A 265 -4.49 14.67 -0.40
N CYS A 266 -3.80 13.97 0.52
CA CYS A 266 -2.38 13.67 0.38
C CYS A 266 -2.07 12.31 0.99
N TRP A 267 -1.94 11.30 0.12
CA TRP A 267 -1.47 9.94 0.44
C TRP A 267 0.04 9.78 0.28
N THR A 268 0.74 10.89 0.04
CA THR A 268 2.20 10.96 0.02
C THR A 268 2.63 11.89 1.15
N PRO A 269 3.75 11.61 1.84
CA PRO A 269 4.45 12.68 2.54
C PRO A 269 4.64 13.80 1.52
N TYR A 270 4.39 15.05 1.91
CA TYR A 270 4.64 16.19 1.02
C TYR A 270 6.14 16.22 0.72
N PHE A 271 6.54 15.60 -0.39
CA PHE A 271 7.86 15.73 -0.96
C PHE A 271 7.82 16.98 -1.83
N PRO A 272 8.50 18.08 -1.44
CA PRO A 272 8.61 19.22 -2.32
C PRO A 272 9.22 18.73 -3.64
N ARG A 273 8.45 18.83 -4.72
CA ARG A 273 8.98 18.64 -6.07
C ARG A 273 9.92 19.83 -6.32
N THR A 274 11.22 19.60 -6.18
CA THR A 274 12.28 20.51 -6.63
C THR A 274 12.46 20.40 -8.13
#